data_AF-A0A811GCM6-F1
#
_entry.id   AF-A0A811GCM6-F1
#
_cell.length_a   1.000
_cell.length_b   1.000
_cell.length_c   1.000
_cell.angle_alpha   90.00
_cell.angle_beta   90.00
_cell.angle_gamma   90.00
#
_symmetry.space_group_name_H-M   'P 1'
#
loop_
_entity.id
_entity.type
_entity.pdbx_description
1 polymer ?
#
loop_
_entity_poly.entity_id
_entity_poly.type
_entity_poly.pdbx_seq_one_letter_code
_entity_poly.pdbx_strand_id
1 'polypeptide(L)'
;MSNKQNINEIALSTAENIADELIFKSATTFVEDLAKSVPVASVVLGLTKAISNYKTAKDQRQLLAFIQEAKNTDRDFIEKFFKDKNNTELGFEILGILDQTYLEKQARMIFRAAKLLKDKAISKSEFDKYTYIITRINNHLLHLIDDLYAINTNQDTPNFEFDIENPNMEFISFDFLKEVSSPLYPGSTQIARFKKTDSFYYFYENIFKD
;
A
#
# COMPACT_ATOMS: atom_id res chain seq x y z
N MET A 1 33.29 18.42 -24.81
CA MET A 1 32.72 17.79 -23.61
C MET A 1 31.52 16.94 -24.04
N SER A 2 31.61 15.61 -24.18
CA SER A 2 30.44 14.77 -24.55
C SER A 2 30.57 13.25 -24.28
N ASN A 3 31.48 12.78 -23.41
CA ASN A 3 31.63 11.34 -23.12
C ASN A 3 31.08 10.87 -21.77
N LYS A 4 30.71 11.79 -20.86
CA LYS A 4 30.18 11.41 -19.53
C LYS A 4 28.67 11.12 -19.52
N GLN A 5 27.88 11.70 -20.42
CA GLN A 5 26.43 11.47 -20.46
C GLN A 5 26.07 10.11 -21.08
N ASN A 6 26.77 9.70 -22.14
CA ASN A 6 26.49 8.45 -22.86
C ASN A 6 26.82 7.18 -22.04
N ILE A 7 27.88 7.21 -21.22
CA ILE A 7 28.26 6.08 -20.36
C ILE A 7 27.25 5.90 -19.23
N ASN A 8 26.70 6.99 -18.69
CA ASN A 8 25.69 6.93 -17.65
C ASN A 8 24.37 6.36 -18.20
N GLU A 9 23.93 6.74 -19.39
CA GLU A 9 22.72 6.18 -20.02
C GLU A 9 22.86 4.69 -20.35
N ILE A 10 24.03 4.26 -20.84
CA ILE A 10 24.30 2.83 -21.12
C ILE A 10 24.37 2.02 -19.82
N ALA A 11 24.99 2.56 -18.76
CA ALA A 11 25.06 1.89 -17.46
C ALA A 11 23.68 1.83 -16.78
N LEU A 12 22.87 2.89 -16.87
CA LEU A 12 21.52 2.94 -16.31
C LEU A 12 20.60 1.95 -17.02
N SER A 13 20.57 1.97 -18.37
CA SER A 13 19.75 1.04 -19.16
C SER A 13 20.19 -0.41 -18.98
N THR A 14 21.48 -0.70 -18.85
CA THR A 14 21.96 -2.06 -18.58
C THR A 14 21.58 -2.51 -17.17
N ALA A 15 21.70 -1.65 -16.16
CA ALA A 15 21.29 -1.96 -14.79
C ALA A 15 19.77 -2.15 -14.66
N GLU A 16 18.99 -1.31 -15.33
CA GLU A 16 17.52 -1.43 -15.43
C GLU A 16 17.13 -2.75 -16.10
N ASN A 17 17.75 -3.10 -17.23
CA ASN A 17 17.49 -4.35 -17.93
C ASN A 17 17.83 -5.59 -17.07
N ILE A 18 18.93 -5.56 -16.32
CA ILE A 18 19.32 -6.66 -15.42
C ILE A 18 18.36 -6.77 -14.24
N ALA A 19 17.96 -5.64 -13.64
CA ALA A 19 17.00 -5.62 -12.54
C ALA A 19 15.66 -6.18 -13.00
N ASP A 20 15.18 -5.76 -14.16
CA ASP A 20 13.91 -6.20 -14.73
C ASP A 20 13.95 -7.70 -15.10
N GLU A 21 15.07 -8.20 -15.63
CA GLU A 21 15.24 -9.64 -15.90
C GLU A 21 15.24 -10.48 -14.61
N LEU A 22 15.88 -9.98 -13.55
CA LEU A 22 15.95 -10.67 -12.26
C LEU A 22 14.59 -10.68 -11.53
N ILE A 23 13.84 -9.58 -11.61
CA ILE A 23 12.48 -9.48 -11.09
C ILE A 23 11.55 -10.42 -11.87
N PHE A 24 11.64 -10.43 -13.20
CA PHE A 24 10.86 -11.32 -14.06
C PHE A 24 11.11 -12.78 -13.71
N LYS A 25 12.38 -13.20 -13.61
CA LYS A 25 12.74 -14.56 -13.20
C LYS A 25 12.20 -14.92 -11.83
N SER A 26 12.20 -13.98 -10.89
CA SER A 26 11.70 -14.22 -9.53
C SER A 26 10.18 -14.43 -9.52
N ALA A 27 9.44 -13.64 -10.30
CA ALA A 27 8.00 -13.76 -10.43
C ALA A 27 7.58 -15.05 -11.19
N THR A 28 8.29 -15.40 -12.26
CA THR A 28 8.02 -16.64 -13.02
C THR A 28 8.35 -17.89 -12.21
N THR A 29 9.51 -17.92 -11.53
CA THR A 29 9.88 -19.04 -10.64
C THR A 29 8.82 -19.25 -9.57
N PHE A 30 8.30 -18.17 -8.99
CA PHE A 30 7.21 -18.26 -8.02
C PHE A 30 5.94 -18.88 -8.62
N VAL A 31 5.51 -18.46 -9.82
CA VAL A 31 4.33 -19.06 -10.46
C VAL A 31 4.56 -20.50 -10.87
N GLU A 32 5.76 -20.86 -11.30
CA GLU A 32 6.13 -22.25 -11.56
C GLU A 32 6.05 -23.10 -10.28
N ASP A 33 6.53 -22.58 -9.15
CA ASP A 33 6.46 -23.28 -7.86
C ASP A 33 5.04 -23.34 -7.30
N LEU A 34 4.23 -22.31 -7.52
CA LEU A 34 2.80 -22.32 -7.21
C LEU A 34 2.05 -23.32 -8.09
N ALA A 35 2.39 -23.42 -9.38
CA ALA A 35 1.80 -24.37 -10.32
C ALA A 35 2.10 -25.83 -9.96
N LYS A 36 3.26 -26.09 -9.37
CA LYS A 36 3.62 -27.42 -8.85
C LYS A 36 2.87 -27.77 -7.56
N SER A 37 2.48 -26.78 -6.76
CA SER A 37 1.91 -26.97 -5.43
C SER A 37 0.39 -26.81 -5.33
N VAL A 38 -0.25 -26.22 -6.35
CA VAL A 38 -1.70 -25.96 -6.38
C VAL A 38 -2.35 -26.69 -7.58
N PRO A 39 -3.30 -27.63 -7.37
CA PRO A 39 -3.89 -28.45 -8.42
C PRO A 39 -5.04 -27.72 -9.16
N VAL A 40 -4.94 -26.41 -9.35
CA VAL A 40 -5.99 -25.58 -9.96
C VAL A 40 -5.42 -24.83 -11.15
N ALA A 41 -5.62 -25.40 -12.34
CA ALA A 41 -5.15 -24.85 -13.60
C ALA A 41 -5.64 -23.42 -13.87
N SER A 42 -6.83 -23.02 -13.39
CA SER A 42 -7.35 -21.66 -13.56
C SER A 42 -6.65 -20.60 -12.69
N VAL A 43 -6.09 -20.98 -11.54
CA VAL A 43 -5.31 -20.08 -10.65
C VAL A 43 -3.93 -19.86 -11.24
N VAL A 44 -3.29 -20.95 -11.69
CA VAL A 44 -2.04 -20.88 -12.43
C VAL A 44 -2.25 -20.06 -13.69
N LEU A 45 -3.23 -20.38 -14.53
CA LEU A 45 -3.53 -19.60 -15.73
C LEU A 45 -3.92 -18.14 -15.41
N GLY A 46 -4.60 -17.85 -14.31
CA GLY A 46 -4.92 -16.49 -13.87
C GLY A 46 -3.68 -15.68 -13.48
N LEU A 47 -2.75 -16.29 -12.73
CA LEU A 47 -1.48 -15.69 -12.33
C LEU A 47 -0.47 -15.65 -13.47
N THR A 48 -0.39 -16.69 -14.31
CA THR A 48 0.41 -16.70 -15.53
C THR A 48 -0.12 -15.69 -16.53
N LYS A 49 -1.45 -15.53 -16.64
CA LYS A 49 -2.07 -14.50 -17.47
C LYS A 49 -1.85 -13.11 -16.89
N ALA A 50 -1.94 -12.92 -15.56
CA ALA A 50 -1.58 -11.68 -14.89
C ALA A 50 -0.09 -11.34 -15.11
N ILE A 51 0.84 -12.26 -14.90
CA ILE A 51 2.28 -12.08 -15.19
C ILE A 51 2.54 -11.83 -16.67
N SER A 52 1.86 -12.53 -17.58
CA SER A 52 1.98 -12.31 -19.03
C SER A 52 1.30 -11.01 -19.50
N ASN A 53 0.32 -10.50 -18.74
CA ASN A 53 -0.37 -9.23 -18.96
C ASN A 53 0.32 -8.06 -18.23
N TYR A 54 1.15 -8.34 -17.23
CA TYR A 54 2.06 -7.42 -16.57
C TYR A 54 3.25 -7.15 -17.49
N LYS A 55 2.91 -6.37 -18.52
CA LYS A 55 3.79 -6.01 -19.62
C LYS A 55 4.90 -5.03 -19.20
N THR A 56 4.85 -4.49 -17.99
CA THR A 56 5.76 -3.44 -17.52
C THR A 56 6.54 -3.86 -16.28
N ALA A 57 7.81 -3.44 -16.19
CA ALA A 57 8.68 -3.65 -15.04
C ALA A 57 8.06 -3.12 -13.72
N LYS A 58 7.33 -2.01 -13.81
CA LYS A 58 6.59 -1.42 -12.68
C LYS A 58 5.68 -2.45 -12.04
N ASP A 59 4.86 -3.12 -12.83
CA ASP A 59 3.83 -3.98 -12.27
C ASP A 59 4.42 -5.28 -11.69
N GLN A 60 5.52 -5.77 -12.27
CA GLN A 60 6.29 -6.87 -11.71
C GLN A 60 6.92 -6.51 -10.35
N ARG A 61 7.40 -5.26 -10.18
CA ARG A 61 7.88 -4.75 -8.88
C ARG A 61 6.77 -4.73 -7.84
N GLN A 62 5.55 -4.35 -8.22
CA GLN A 62 4.41 -4.35 -7.29
C GLN A 62 4.06 -5.76 -6.83
N LEU A 63 3.94 -6.71 -7.76
CA LEU A 63 3.68 -8.10 -7.41
C LEU A 63 4.79 -8.69 -6.54
N LEU A 64 6.06 -8.39 -6.86
CA LEU A 64 7.20 -8.84 -6.07
C LEU A 64 7.16 -8.26 -4.65
N ALA A 65 6.92 -6.96 -4.50
CA ALA A 65 6.83 -6.30 -3.19
C ALA A 65 5.71 -6.88 -2.33
N PHE A 66 4.54 -7.15 -2.91
CA PHE A 66 3.43 -7.85 -2.24
C PHE A 66 3.86 -9.24 -1.74
N ILE A 67 4.52 -10.04 -2.59
CA ILE A 67 4.95 -11.40 -2.24
C ILE A 67 6.05 -11.39 -1.17
N GLN A 68 6.99 -10.45 -1.26
CA GLN A 68 8.07 -10.31 -0.27
C GLN A 68 7.49 -9.95 1.10
N GLU A 69 6.56 -9.01 1.16
CA GLU A 69 5.86 -8.68 2.39
C GLU A 69 5.11 -9.89 2.96
N ALA A 70 4.45 -10.66 2.08
CA ALA A 70 3.81 -11.90 2.50
C ALA A 70 4.79 -12.87 3.13
N LYS A 71 5.95 -13.11 2.51
CA LYS A 71 6.98 -14.00 3.05
C LYS A 71 7.57 -13.53 4.38
N ASN A 72 7.70 -12.22 4.57
CA ASN A 72 8.26 -11.65 5.78
C ASN A 72 7.27 -11.74 6.96
N THR A 73 5.98 -11.57 6.68
CA THR A 73 4.93 -11.47 7.70
C THR A 73 4.23 -12.82 7.97
N ASP A 74 3.92 -13.60 6.94
CA ASP A 74 3.33 -14.94 7.04
C ASP A 74 3.75 -15.79 5.83
N ARG A 75 4.82 -16.57 6.02
CA ARG A 75 5.47 -17.39 4.97
C ARG A 75 4.51 -18.31 4.24
N ASP A 76 3.46 -18.77 4.91
CA ASP A 76 2.51 -19.72 4.33
C ASP A 76 1.28 -19.03 3.75
N PHE A 77 1.13 -17.71 3.92
CA PHE A 77 -0.07 -16.99 3.53
C PHE A 77 -0.42 -17.25 2.08
N ILE A 78 0.55 -17.06 1.19
CA ILE A 78 0.37 -17.20 -0.25
C ILE A 78 -0.12 -18.62 -0.59
N GLU A 79 0.53 -19.63 -0.03
CA GLU A 79 0.14 -21.03 -0.26
C GLU A 79 -1.27 -21.33 0.29
N LYS A 80 -1.58 -20.92 1.52
CA LYS A 80 -2.89 -21.14 2.16
C LYS A 80 -4.00 -20.36 1.45
N PHE A 81 -3.73 -19.11 1.08
CA PHE A 81 -4.67 -18.20 0.43
C PHE A 81 -5.05 -18.72 -0.95
N PHE A 82 -4.08 -19.13 -1.77
CA PHE A 82 -4.34 -19.62 -3.13
C PHE A 82 -4.79 -21.10 -3.20
N LYS A 83 -4.56 -21.92 -2.17
CA LYS A 83 -5.09 -23.29 -2.10
C LYS A 83 -6.60 -23.34 -1.84
N ASP A 84 -7.11 -22.37 -1.11
CA ASP A 84 -8.54 -22.29 -0.79
C ASP A 84 -9.30 -21.70 -1.97
N LYS A 85 -10.03 -22.57 -2.69
CA LYS A 85 -10.79 -22.23 -3.90
C LYS A 85 -11.78 -21.09 -3.69
N ASN A 86 -12.25 -20.88 -2.46
CA ASN A 86 -13.17 -19.79 -2.14
C ASN A 86 -12.49 -18.41 -2.18
N ASN A 87 -11.15 -18.34 -2.19
CA ASN A 87 -10.41 -17.07 -2.28
C ASN A 87 -10.07 -16.69 -3.73
N THR A 88 -10.53 -17.45 -4.73
CA THR A 88 -10.17 -17.18 -6.15
C THR A 88 -10.60 -15.77 -6.58
N GLU A 89 -11.84 -15.38 -6.25
CA GLU A 89 -12.39 -14.06 -6.59
C GLU A 89 -11.64 -12.94 -5.87
N LEU A 90 -11.40 -13.11 -4.56
CA LEU A 90 -10.62 -12.17 -3.76
C LEU A 90 -9.17 -12.05 -4.27
N GLY A 91 -8.59 -13.15 -4.76
CA GLY A 91 -7.27 -13.15 -5.38
C GLY A 91 -7.23 -12.30 -6.65
N PHE A 92 -8.25 -12.40 -7.52
CA PHE A 92 -8.35 -11.53 -8.70
C PHE A 92 -8.59 -10.07 -8.34
N GLU A 93 -9.39 -9.81 -7.31
CA GLU A 93 -9.60 -8.46 -6.79
C GLU A 93 -8.29 -7.83 -6.30
N ILE A 94 -7.51 -8.55 -5.48
CA ILE A 94 -6.21 -8.09 -4.98
C ILE A 94 -5.25 -7.80 -6.15
N LEU A 95 -5.20 -8.67 -7.16
CA LEU A 95 -4.37 -8.43 -8.35
C LEU A 95 -4.82 -7.17 -9.10
N GLY A 96 -6.13 -6.98 -9.29
CA GLY A 96 -6.66 -5.77 -9.93
C GLY A 96 -6.41 -4.49 -9.13
N ILE A 97 -6.27 -4.58 -7.81
CA ILE A 97 -5.86 -3.45 -6.95
C ILE A 97 -4.35 -3.20 -7.10
N LEU A 98 -3.53 -4.26 -7.13
CA LEU A 98 -2.08 -4.13 -7.35
C LEU A 98 -1.76 -3.44 -8.68
N ASP A 99 -2.54 -3.67 -9.73
CA ASP A 99 -2.42 -2.97 -11.03
C ASP A 99 -2.49 -1.44 -10.89
N GLN A 100 -3.25 -0.95 -9.91
CA GLN A 100 -3.44 0.48 -9.65
C GLN A 100 -2.32 1.10 -8.80
N THR A 101 -1.48 0.27 -8.18
CA THR A 101 -0.35 0.74 -7.38
C THR A 101 0.85 1.10 -8.26
N TYR A 102 1.70 2.01 -7.79
CA TYR A 102 2.94 2.39 -8.48
C TYR A 102 4.15 2.51 -7.53
N LEU A 103 3.92 2.51 -6.22
CA LEU A 103 4.96 2.49 -5.19
C LEU A 103 4.97 1.11 -4.52
N GLU A 104 6.14 0.52 -4.35
CA GLU A 104 6.27 -0.79 -3.67
C GLU A 104 5.67 -0.78 -2.26
N LYS A 105 5.76 0.34 -1.54
CA LYS A 105 5.10 0.51 -0.23
C LYS A 105 3.59 0.34 -0.33
N GLN A 106 2.93 0.79 -1.41
CA GLN A 106 1.51 0.53 -1.63
C GLN A 106 1.25 -0.98 -1.75
N ALA A 107 2.02 -1.70 -2.57
CA ALA A 107 1.86 -3.15 -2.71
C ALA A 107 2.03 -3.90 -1.38
N ARG A 108 2.99 -3.49 -0.53
CA ARG A 108 3.15 -4.03 0.83
C ARG A 108 1.93 -3.71 1.72
N MET A 109 1.42 -2.48 1.67
CA MET A 109 0.19 -2.10 2.38
C MET A 109 -1.03 -2.92 1.91
N ILE A 110 -1.15 -3.19 0.60
CA ILE A 110 -2.22 -4.04 0.05
C ILE A 110 -2.15 -5.46 0.63
N PHE A 111 -0.94 -6.03 0.75
CA PHE A 111 -0.76 -7.32 1.42
C PHE A 111 -1.27 -7.29 2.86
N ARG A 112 -0.83 -6.30 3.65
CA ARG A 112 -1.21 -6.19 5.08
C ARG A 112 -2.74 -6.07 5.23
N ALA A 113 -3.39 -5.27 4.39
CA ALA A 113 -4.84 -5.17 4.35
C ALA A 113 -5.52 -6.50 3.97
N ALA A 114 -5.01 -7.20 2.96
CA ALA A 114 -5.54 -8.51 2.54
C ALA A 114 -5.40 -9.57 3.64
N LYS A 115 -4.28 -9.55 4.37
CA LYS A 115 -4.05 -10.41 5.54
C LYS A 115 -5.07 -10.12 6.64
N LEU A 116 -5.28 -8.84 7.00
CA LEU A 116 -6.28 -8.46 8.00
C LEU A 116 -7.69 -8.94 7.61
N LEU A 117 -8.05 -8.83 6.33
CA LEU A 117 -9.34 -9.33 5.84
C LEU A 117 -9.42 -10.86 5.98
N LYS A 118 -8.37 -11.58 5.58
CA LYS A 118 -8.34 -13.05 5.65
C LYS A 118 -8.41 -13.56 7.09
N ASP A 119 -7.74 -12.87 8.00
CA ASP A 119 -7.74 -13.13 9.43
C ASP A 119 -9.06 -12.69 10.11
N LYS A 120 -9.98 -12.08 9.35
CA LYS A 120 -11.25 -11.51 9.84
C LYS A 120 -11.05 -10.42 10.89
N ALA A 121 -9.89 -9.77 10.90
CA ALA A 121 -9.61 -8.62 11.74
C ALA A 121 -10.31 -7.35 11.24
N ILE A 122 -10.65 -7.31 9.95
CA ILE A 122 -11.43 -6.25 9.30
C ILE A 122 -12.53 -6.85 8.42
N SER A 123 -13.58 -6.08 8.18
CA SER A 123 -14.65 -6.39 7.23
C SER A 123 -14.23 -6.15 5.78
N LYS A 124 -15.02 -6.66 4.82
CA LYS A 124 -14.83 -6.36 3.39
C LYS A 124 -14.95 -4.86 3.11
N SER A 125 -15.87 -4.16 3.77
CA SER A 125 -16.04 -2.72 3.61
C SER A 125 -14.81 -1.93 4.09
N GLU A 126 -14.17 -2.38 5.17
CA GLU A 126 -12.93 -1.75 5.66
C GLU A 126 -11.75 -2.06 4.75
N PHE A 127 -11.66 -3.28 4.22
CA PHE A 127 -10.69 -3.62 3.19
C PHE A 127 -10.84 -2.73 1.95
N ASP A 128 -12.07 -2.49 1.49
CA ASP A 128 -12.35 -1.62 0.35
C ASP A 128 -11.98 -0.16 0.64
N LYS A 129 -12.29 0.33 1.86
CA LYS A 129 -11.84 1.65 2.32
C LYS A 129 -10.31 1.75 2.31
N TYR A 130 -9.60 0.78 2.86
CA TYR A 130 -8.15 0.84 2.96
C TYR A 130 -7.47 0.72 1.61
N THR A 131 -7.91 -0.17 0.73
CA THR A 131 -7.35 -0.32 -0.63
C THR A 131 -7.58 0.93 -1.48
N TYR A 132 -8.74 1.59 -1.32
CA TYR A 132 -9.00 2.91 -1.91
C TYR A 132 -8.02 3.99 -1.41
N ILE A 133 -7.75 4.04 -0.10
CA ILE A 133 -6.79 4.99 0.47
C ILE A 133 -5.38 4.69 -0.06
N ILE A 134 -4.95 3.42 0.02
CA ILE A 134 -3.61 2.96 -0.38
C ILE A 134 -3.30 3.33 -1.83
N THR A 135 -4.23 3.10 -2.76
CA THR A 135 -4.01 3.38 -4.19
C THR A 135 -3.89 4.88 -4.50
N ARG A 136 -4.33 5.76 -3.60
CA ARG A 136 -4.26 7.23 -3.77
C ARG A 136 -3.09 7.88 -3.07
N ILE A 137 -2.52 7.22 -2.06
CA ILE A 137 -1.34 7.71 -1.37
C ILE A 137 -0.16 7.78 -2.34
N ASN A 138 0.40 8.98 -2.51
CA ASN A 138 1.62 9.23 -3.25
C ASN A 138 2.81 9.47 -2.32
N ASN A 139 4.02 9.65 -2.87
CA ASN A 139 5.22 9.90 -2.06
C ASN A 139 5.07 11.09 -1.10
N HIS A 140 4.40 12.17 -1.53
CA HIS A 140 4.16 13.32 -0.66
C HIS A 140 3.24 12.96 0.51
N LEU A 141 2.14 12.23 0.25
CA LEU A 141 1.21 11.79 1.29
C LEU A 141 1.82 10.75 2.23
N LEU A 142 2.72 9.89 1.74
CA LEU A 142 3.50 8.99 2.60
C LEU A 142 4.25 9.79 3.67
N HIS A 143 5.00 10.82 3.26
CA HIS A 143 5.73 11.66 4.21
C HIS A 143 4.79 12.37 5.19
N LEU A 144 3.69 12.93 4.70
CA LEU A 144 2.73 13.62 5.56
C LEU A 144 2.04 12.68 6.57
N ILE A 145 1.87 11.39 6.25
CA ILE A 145 1.30 10.41 7.20
C ILE A 145 2.29 10.12 8.33
N ASP A 146 3.58 9.98 8.03
CA ASP A 146 4.63 9.83 9.05
C ASP A 146 4.74 11.08 9.93
N ASP A 147 4.75 12.26 9.33
CA ASP A 147 4.75 13.53 10.05
C ASP A 147 3.51 13.64 10.97
N LEU A 148 2.33 13.30 10.45
CA LEU A 148 1.09 13.35 11.21
C LEU A 148 1.14 12.43 12.44
N TYR A 149 1.70 11.22 12.29
CA TYR A 149 1.85 10.29 13.40
C TYR A 149 2.80 10.82 14.48
N ALA A 150 3.88 11.51 14.08
CA ALA A 150 4.87 12.09 14.98
C ALA A 150 4.39 13.34 15.75
N ILE A 151 3.30 13.99 15.32
CA ILE A 151 2.75 15.16 15.98
C ILE A 151 2.16 14.78 17.35
N ASN A 152 2.58 15.49 18.39
CA ASN A 152 1.97 15.41 19.71
C ASN A 152 0.69 16.25 19.76
N THR A 153 -0.33 15.77 20.46
CA THR A 153 -1.56 16.53 20.71
C THR A 153 -1.24 17.78 21.52
N ASN A 154 -1.69 18.94 21.04
CA ASN A 154 -1.66 20.18 21.78
C ASN A 154 -2.65 20.11 22.95
N GLN A 155 -2.16 20.35 24.16
CA GLN A 155 -2.93 20.30 25.41
C GLN A 155 -3.00 21.67 26.12
N ASP A 156 -2.66 22.77 25.43
CA ASP A 156 -2.58 24.12 26.02
C ASP A 156 -3.93 24.54 26.64
N THR A 157 -5.03 24.06 26.06
CA THR A 157 -6.38 24.22 26.58
C THR A 157 -7.10 22.87 26.53
N PRO A 158 -7.37 22.21 27.68
CA PRO A 158 -7.96 20.87 27.72
C PRO A 158 -9.32 20.75 26.98
N ASN A 159 -10.08 21.84 26.90
CA ASN A 159 -11.36 21.88 26.21
C ASN A 159 -11.25 22.03 24.68
N PHE A 160 -10.04 22.26 24.15
CA PHE A 160 -9.78 22.50 22.72
C PHE A 160 -8.50 21.79 22.26
N GLU A 161 -8.32 20.54 22.69
CA GLU A 161 -7.21 19.71 22.23
C GLU A 161 -7.28 19.45 20.72
N PHE A 162 -6.15 19.64 20.03
CA PHE A 162 -6.02 19.37 18.61
C PHE A 162 -4.62 18.83 18.31
N ASP A 163 -4.45 18.17 17.18
CA ASP A 163 -3.16 17.70 16.70
C ASP A 163 -2.58 18.66 15.65
N ILE A 164 -3.39 19.08 14.68
CA ILE A 164 -2.91 19.85 13.53
C ILE A 164 -3.91 20.93 13.12
N GLU A 165 -3.37 22.05 12.61
CA GLU A 165 -4.14 23.13 11.99
C GLU A 165 -3.94 23.08 10.47
N ASN A 166 -4.99 23.34 9.71
CA ASN A 166 -4.96 23.39 8.23
C ASN A 166 -4.22 22.20 7.56
N PRO A 167 -4.61 20.94 7.84
CA PRO A 167 -3.96 19.76 7.28
C PRO A 167 -4.23 19.63 5.78
N ASN A 168 -3.54 18.67 5.15
CA ASN A 168 -3.95 18.19 3.83
C ASN A 168 -5.38 17.62 3.90
N MET A 169 -6.28 18.13 3.06
CA MET A 169 -7.70 17.78 3.08
C MET A 169 -7.97 16.31 2.74
N GLU A 170 -7.02 15.62 2.09
CA GLU A 170 -7.16 14.19 1.83
C GLU A 170 -7.25 13.38 3.14
N PHE A 171 -6.56 13.81 4.21
CA PHE A 171 -6.63 13.12 5.50
C PHE A 171 -8.00 13.19 6.15
N ILE A 172 -8.78 14.24 5.86
CA ILE A 172 -10.17 14.32 6.28
C ILE A 172 -11.02 13.37 5.42
N SER A 173 -10.77 13.34 4.09
CA SER A 173 -11.48 12.41 3.19
C SER A 173 -11.19 10.94 3.47
N PHE A 174 -10.02 10.63 4.02
CA PHE A 174 -9.61 9.29 4.47
C PHE A 174 -10.11 8.96 5.88
N ASP A 175 -10.81 9.89 6.54
CA ASP A 175 -11.29 9.74 7.92
C ASP A 175 -10.13 9.54 8.93
N PHE A 176 -8.96 10.09 8.62
CA PHE A 176 -7.80 10.13 9.51
C PHE A 176 -7.84 11.31 10.48
N LEU A 177 -8.50 12.39 10.08
CA LEU A 177 -8.65 13.61 10.85
C LEU A 177 -10.12 13.97 10.99
N LYS A 178 -10.51 14.35 12.22
CA LYS A 178 -11.81 14.96 12.51
C LYS A 178 -11.63 16.39 12.98
N GLU A 179 -12.48 17.28 12.49
CA GLU A 179 -12.48 18.67 12.96
C GLU A 179 -12.92 18.73 14.42
N VAL A 180 -12.26 19.57 15.20
CA VAL A 180 -12.56 19.80 16.62
C VAL A 180 -12.81 21.28 16.87
N SER A 181 -13.54 21.57 17.95
CA SER A 181 -13.84 22.94 18.33
C SER A 181 -12.57 23.74 18.57
N SER A 182 -12.61 25.02 18.16
CA SER A 182 -11.55 26.00 18.36
C SER A 182 -12.12 27.18 19.15
N PRO A 183 -11.38 27.76 20.11
CA PRO A 183 -11.83 28.94 20.84
C PRO A 183 -12.01 30.10 19.87
N LEU A 184 -13.19 30.72 19.87
CA LEU A 184 -13.47 31.94 19.11
C LEU A 184 -12.79 33.11 19.81
N TYR A 185 -11.64 33.57 19.31
CA TYR A 185 -11.08 34.85 19.75
C TYR A 185 -11.76 36.00 19.00
N PRO A 186 -12.40 36.97 19.68
CA PRO A 186 -13.05 38.10 19.02
C PRO A 186 -12.08 38.84 18.11
N GLY A 187 -12.42 38.96 16.83
CA GLY A 187 -11.60 39.65 15.82
C GLY A 187 -10.49 38.81 15.17
N SER A 188 -10.41 37.51 15.44
CA SER A 188 -9.47 36.60 14.78
C SER A 188 -10.13 35.78 13.65
N THR A 189 -9.34 35.37 12.67
CA THR A 189 -9.77 34.37 11.67
C THR A 189 -9.89 33.01 12.34
N GLN A 190 -11.03 32.33 12.15
CA GLN A 190 -11.22 30.98 12.66
C GLN A 190 -10.27 30.02 11.95
N ILE A 191 -9.30 29.47 12.68
CA ILE A 191 -8.38 28.45 12.18
C ILE A 191 -9.00 27.08 12.46
N ALA A 192 -9.15 26.27 11.41
CA ALA A 192 -9.69 24.92 11.52
C ALA A 192 -8.66 24.00 12.19
N ARG A 193 -9.12 23.29 13.22
CA ARG A 193 -8.31 22.42 14.07
C ARG A 193 -8.78 21.00 13.95
N PHE A 194 -7.85 20.06 13.93
CA PHE A 194 -8.15 18.65 13.69
C PHE A 194 -7.46 17.75 14.68
N LYS A 195 -8.13 16.65 15.03
CA LYS A 195 -7.61 15.57 15.86
C LYS A 195 -7.53 14.28 15.05
N LYS A 196 -6.46 13.52 15.25
CA LYS A 196 -6.27 12.17 14.72
C LYS A 196 -7.39 11.25 15.24
N THR A 197 -7.89 10.40 14.36
CA THR A 197 -8.93 9.43 14.67
C THR A 197 -8.33 8.08 15.08
N ASP A 198 -9.12 7.22 15.72
CA ASP A 198 -8.71 5.83 15.97
C ASP A 198 -8.48 5.08 14.64
N SER A 199 -9.25 5.43 13.59
CA SER A 199 -9.06 4.93 12.23
C SER A 199 -7.66 5.25 11.69
N PHE A 200 -7.13 6.45 11.96
CA PHE A 200 -5.77 6.82 11.57
C PHE A 200 -4.75 5.93 12.28
N TYR A 201 -4.82 5.81 13.61
CA TYR A 201 -3.88 4.99 14.36
C TYR A 201 -3.94 3.53 13.95
N TYR A 202 -5.14 2.98 13.76
CA TYR A 202 -5.28 1.60 13.31
C TYR A 202 -4.65 1.39 11.92
N PHE A 203 -4.92 2.28 10.97
CA PHE A 203 -4.31 2.23 9.65
C PHE A 203 -2.79 2.36 9.72
N TYR A 204 -2.28 3.30 10.52
CA TYR A 204 -0.84 3.51 10.66
C TYR A 204 -0.14 2.26 11.19
N GLU A 205 -0.68 1.72 12.29
CA GLU A 205 -0.06 0.62 13.04
C GLU A 205 -0.16 -0.73 12.34
N ASN A 206 -1.21 -0.99 11.57
CA ASN A 206 -1.45 -2.33 11.01
C ASN A 206 -1.22 -2.42 9.51
N ILE A 207 -1.18 -1.28 8.81
CA ILE A 207 -1.10 -1.24 7.35
C ILE A 207 0.10 -0.41 6.91
N PHE A 208 0.21 0.83 7.39
CA PHE A 208 1.18 1.79 6.85
C PHE A 208 2.62 1.54 7.27
N LYS A 209 2.87 1.35 8.57
CA LYS A 209 4.23 1.17 9.10
C LYS A 209 4.81 -0.13 8.55
N ASP A 210 6.11 -0.11 8.24
CA ASP A 210 6.83 -1.28 7.74
C ASP A 210 7.16 -2.29 8.84
#